data_AF-A0A534XW00-F1
#
_entry.id   AF-A0A534XW00-F1
#
_cell.length_a   1.000
_cell.length_b   1.000
_cell.length_c   1.000
_cell.angle_alpha   90.00
_cell.angle_beta   90.00
_cell.angle_gamma   90.00
#
_symmetry.space_group_name_H-M   'P 1'
#
loop_
_entity.id
_entity.type
_entity.pdbx_description
1 polymer ?
#
loop_
_entity_poly.entity_id
_entity_poly.type
_entity_poly.pdbx_seq_one_letter_code
_entity_poly.pdbx_strand_id
1 'polypeptide(L)'
;MRWAPIRAGRAVVALAAAREHPADFGAVFAVAGALPEPAVSRTRSVGLPPIHAFLGDADPVFPSTTVQASLDRLRAEGYTADLRTYPGLDHDISDAEAADVRAAVEAAIR
;
A
#
# COMPACT_ATOMS: atom_id res chain seq x y z
N MET A 1 2.46 -23.78 -21.19
CA MET A 1 2.74 -23.78 -19.74
C MET A 1 2.47 -22.36 -19.25
N ARG A 2 1.27 -22.12 -18.70
CA ARG A 2 0.85 -20.79 -18.23
C ARG A 2 1.20 -20.71 -16.74
N TRP A 3 2.02 -19.75 -16.36
CA TRP A 3 2.29 -19.45 -14.96
C TRP A 3 0.99 -18.95 -14.32
N ALA A 4 0.58 -19.55 -13.21
CA ALA A 4 -0.58 -19.09 -12.45
C ALA A 4 -0.24 -17.73 -11.80
N PRO A 5 -1.15 -16.73 -11.85
CA PRO A 5 -0.88 -15.44 -11.25
C PRO A 5 -0.80 -15.61 -9.73
N ILE A 6 0.30 -15.13 -9.14
CA ILE A 6 0.41 -14.95 -7.70
C ILE A 6 -0.68 -13.94 -7.32
N ARG A 7 -1.77 -14.42 -6.72
CA ARG A 7 -2.83 -13.56 -6.22
C ARG A 7 -2.26 -12.71 -5.08
N ALA A 8 -2.17 -11.40 -5.28
CA ALA A 8 -1.56 -10.44 -4.39
C ALA A 8 -2.14 -10.50 -2.96
N GLY A 9 -1.28 -10.80 -2.00
CA GLY A 9 -1.57 -10.70 -0.56
C GLY A 9 -0.48 -9.96 0.24
N ARG A 10 0.64 -9.59 -0.40
CA ARG A 10 1.80 -9.02 0.31
C ARG A 10 1.54 -7.62 0.81
N ALA A 11 0.94 -6.76 -0.01
CA ALA A 11 0.56 -5.41 0.41
C ALA A 11 -0.49 -5.43 1.53
N VAL A 12 -1.47 -6.34 1.47
CA VAL A 12 -2.47 -6.53 2.54
C VAL A 12 -1.81 -6.89 3.87
N VAL A 13 -0.89 -7.87 3.86
CA VAL A 13 -0.15 -8.29 5.06
C VAL A 13 0.75 -7.18 5.57
N ALA A 14 1.46 -6.46 4.71
CA ALA A 14 2.33 -5.37 5.10
C ALA A 14 1.55 -4.22 5.78
N LEU A 15 0.42 -3.82 5.18
CA LEU A 15 -0.47 -2.81 5.76
C LEU A 15 -1.05 -3.28 7.10
N ALA A 16 -1.48 -4.54 7.20
CA ALA A 16 -2.00 -5.09 8.45
C ALA A 16 -0.92 -5.18 9.55
N ALA A 17 0.29 -5.59 9.20
CA ALA A 17 1.41 -5.72 10.13
C ALA A 17 1.86 -4.35 10.64
N ALA A 18 2.04 -3.37 9.76
CA ALA A 18 2.35 -1.99 10.16
C ALA A 18 1.21 -1.36 10.97
N ARG A 19 -0.03 -1.71 10.64
CA ARG A 19 -1.19 -1.31 11.43
C ARG A 19 -1.28 -2.03 12.76
N GLU A 20 -0.69 -3.20 12.98
CA GLU A 20 -0.73 -3.88 14.29
C GLU A 20 0.48 -3.53 15.16
N HIS A 21 1.66 -3.45 14.54
CA HIS A 21 2.95 -3.25 15.17
C HIS A 21 3.70 -2.04 14.55
N PRO A 22 3.16 -0.82 14.62
CA PRO A 22 3.71 0.33 13.89
C PRO A 22 5.16 0.69 14.29
N ALA A 23 5.55 0.41 15.53
CA ALA A 23 6.91 0.69 16.02
C ALA A 23 8.00 -0.18 15.38
N ASP A 24 7.62 -1.29 14.72
CA ASP A 24 8.56 -2.24 14.11
C ASP A 24 8.94 -1.86 12.68
N PHE A 25 8.33 -0.82 12.11
CA PHE A 25 8.51 -0.41 10.72
C PHE A 25 8.97 1.05 10.62
N GLY A 26 9.97 1.29 9.77
CA GLY A 26 10.40 2.65 9.41
C GLY A 26 9.57 3.29 8.29
N ALA A 27 9.03 2.48 7.38
CA ALA A 27 8.14 2.86 6.28
C ALA A 27 7.46 1.61 5.70
N VAL A 28 6.35 1.80 4.97
CA VAL A 28 5.64 0.73 4.26
C VAL A 28 5.47 1.10 2.79
N PHE A 29 5.76 0.17 1.89
CA PHE A 29 5.59 0.32 0.45
C PHE A 29 4.56 -0.70 -0.05
N ALA A 30 3.34 -0.25 -0.30
CA ALA A 30 2.20 -1.10 -0.66
C ALA A 30 1.92 -1.01 -2.16
N VAL A 31 2.29 -2.05 -2.91
CA VAL A 31 2.01 -2.15 -4.35
C VAL A 31 0.74 -2.98 -4.56
N ALA A 32 -0.25 -2.41 -5.25
CA ALA A 32 -1.52 -3.03 -5.59
C ALA A 32 -2.17 -3.77 -4.40
N GLY A 33 -2.58 -3.02 -3.37
CA GLY A 33 -3.23 -3.60 -2.20
C GLY A 33 -3.92 -2.62 -1.26
N ALA A 34 -4.84 -3.14 -0.46
CA ALA A 34 -5.64 -2.39 0.50
C ALA A 34 -5.89 -3.20 1.79
N LEU A 35 -6.20 -2.51 2.89
CA LEU A 35 -6.70 -3.16 4.10
C LEU A 35 -8.15 -3.64 3.89
N PRO A 36 -8.50 -4.87 4.30
CA PRO A 36 -9.87 -5.36 4.23
C PRO A 36 -10.83 -4.58 5.15
N GLU A 37 -12.10 -4.53 4.77
CA GLU A 37 -13.21 -4.03 5.60
C GLU A 37 -13.84 -5.18 6.43
N PRO A 38 -14.35 -4.94 7.65
CA PRO A 38 -14.20 -3.72 8.45
C PRO A 38 -13.02 -3.85 9.41
N ALA A 39 -12.03 -2.97 9.27
CA ALA A 39 -11.01 -2.81 10.29
C ALA A 39 -11.48 -1.72 11.28
N VAL A 40 -11.75 -2.10 12.53
CA VAL A 40 -12.13 -1.17 13.62
C VAL A 40 -11.07 -0.09 13.75
N SER A 41 -11.43 1.19 13.63
CA SER A 41 -10.49 2.32 13.72
C SER A 41 -9.73 2.32 15.06
N ARG A 42 -8.44 2.63 15.01
CA ARG A 42 -7.58 2.71 16.20
C ARG A 42 -6.74 3.97 16.17
N THR A 43 -6.83 4.77 17.22
CA THR A 43 -5.93 5.91 17.43
C THR A 43 -4.74 5.45 18.26
N ARG A 44 -3.53 5.89 17.91
CA ARG A 44 -2.31 5.56 18.65
C ARG A 44 -1.45 6.78 18.95
N SER A 45 -0.67 6.69 20.02
CA SER A 45 0.26 7.71 20.51
C SER A 45 1.73 7.39 20.23
N VAL A 46 2.00 6.36 19.42
CA VAL A 46 3.35 5.96 19.01
C VAL A 46 3.69 6.53 17.62
N GLY A 47 4.98 6.57 17.27
CA GLY A 47 5.41 6.89 15.91
C GLY A 47 4.74 5.94 14.91
N LEU A 48 4.10 6.50 13.89
CA LEU A 48 3.42 5.76 12.83
C LEU A 48 4.30 5.78 11.57
N PRO A 49 4.59 4.61 10.95
CA PRO A 49 5.39 4.58 9.73
C PRO A 49 4.63 5.27 8.59
N PRO A 50 5.32 6.06 7.74
CA PRO A 50 4.73 6.52 6.49
C PRO A 50 4.36 5.32 5.60
N ILE A 51 3.25 5.46 4.88
CA ILE A 51 2.74 4.47 3.94
C ILE A 51 2.77 5.07 2.54
N HIS A 52 3.55 4.46 1.65
CA HIS A 52 3.63 4.79 0.24
C HIS A 52 2.89 3.73 -0.56
N ALA A 53 1.77 4.09 -1.17
CA ALA A 53 0.97 3.17 -1.97
C ALA A 53 1.16 3.42 -3.47
N PHE A 54 1.14 2.34 -4.24
CA PHE A 54 1.36 2.30 -5.68
C PHE A 54 0.28 1.45 -6.32
N LEU A 55 -0.36 1.95 -7.38
CA LEU A 55 -1.52 1.28 -7.96
C LEU A 55 -1.70 1.60 -9.45
N GLY A 56 -1.96 0.59 -10.27
CA GLY A 56 -2.52 0.79 -11.60
C GLY A 56 -3.99 1.24 -11.52
N ASP A 57 -4.35 2.35 -12.16
CA ASP A 57 -5.72 2.90 -12.00
C ASP A 57 -6.81 2.04 -12.68
N ALA A 58 -6.40 1.10 -13.53
CA ALA A 58 -7.24 0.11 -14.19
C ALA A 58 -7.15 -1.29 -13.53
N ASP A 59 -6.57 -1.40 -12.32
CA ASP A 59 -6.47 -2.64 -11.56
C ASP A 59 -7.87 -3.22 -11.22
N PRO A 60 -8.24 -4.39 -11.75
CA PRO A 60 -9.53 -5.02 -11.48
C PRO A 60 -9.59 -5.78 -10.14
N VAL A 61 -8.45 -6.04 -9.51
CA VAL A 61 -8.31 -6.79 -8.24
C VAL A 61 -8.37 -5.84 -7.04
N PHE A 62 -7.68 -4.70 -7.13
CA PHE A 62 -7.74 -3.62 -6.13
C PHE A 62 -8.24 -2.33 -6.77
N PRO A 63 -9.58 -2.17 -6.92
CA PRO A 63 -10.13 -0.95 -7.49
C PRO A 63 -9.62 0.29 -6.75
N SER A 64 -9.31 1.36 -7.49
CA SER A 64 -8.82 2.63 -6.96
C SER A 64 -9.66 3.16 -5.78
N THR A 65 -10.97 2.96 -5.82
CA THR A 65 -11.89 3.34 -4.72
C THR A 65 -11.62 2.56 -3.43
N THR A 66 -11.34 1.25 -3.52
CA THR A 66 -11.01 0.40 -2.38
C THR A 66 -9.67 0.78 -1.77
N VAL A 67 -8.66 1.03 -2.60
CA VAL A 67 -7.34 1.48 -2.13
C VAL A 67 -7.46 2.85 -1.48
N GLN A 68 -8.16 3.79 -2.12
CA GLN A 68 -8.37 5.13 -1.58
C GLN A 68 -9.07 5.10 -0.22
N ALA A 69 -10.15 4.33 -0.08
CA ALA A 69 -10.86 4.17 1.19
C ALA A 69 -9.96 3.59 2.30
N SER A 70 -9.12 2.61 1.96
CA SER A 70 -8.13 2.05 2.90
C SER A 70 -7.13 3.11 3.38
N LEU A 71 -6.61 3.94 2.48
CA LEU A 71 -5.65 4.99 2.82
C LEU A 71 -6.31 6.13 3.60
N ASP A 72 -7.56 6.49 3.28
CA ASP A 72 -8.31 7.50 4.02
C ASP A 72 -8.57 7.06 5.46
N ARG A 73 -8.84 5.77 5.68
CA ARG A 73 -8.92 5.21 7.04
C ARG A 73 -7.58 5.30 7.78
N LEU A 74 -6.48 4.93 7.13
CA LEU A 74 -5.14 5.04 7.73
C LEU A 74 -4.81 6.50 8.08
N ARG A 75 -5.17 7.46 7.22
CA ARG A 75 -5.04 8.89 7.52
C ARG A 75 -5.88 9.32 8.72
N ALA A 76 -7.11 8.83 8.82
CA ALA A 76 -7.97 9.08 9.98
C ALA A 76 -7.42 8.48 11.29
N GLU A 77 -6.59 7.45 11.21
CA GLU A 77 -5.85 6.86 12.34
C GLU A 77 -4.54 7.60 12.68
N GLY A 78 -4.14 8.59 11.86
CA GLY A 78 -2.96 9.42 12.06
C GLY A 78 -1.75 9.05 11.21
N TYR A 79 -1.85 8.05 10.32
CA TYR A 79 -0.75 7.71 9.41
C TYR A 79 -0.58 8.81 8.35
N THR A 80 0.68 9.07 7.97
CA THR A 80 0.95 9.70 6.67
C THR A 80 0.84 8.61 5.62
N ALA A 81 -0.11 8.74 4.70
CA ALA A 81 -0.32 7.78 3.63
C ALA A 81 -0.50 8.49 2.29
N ASP A 82 0.30 8.16 1.29
CA ASP A 82 0.20 8.69 -0.07
C ASP A 82 -0.10 7.58 -1.08
N LEU A 83 -0.65 7.98 -2.23
CA LEU A 83 -0.98 7.08 -3.34
C LEU A 83 -0.41 7.67 -4.63
N ARG A 84 0.39 6.87 -5.33
CA ARG A 84 0.77 7.12 -6.72
C ARG A 84 0.03 6.15 -7.63
N THR A 85 -0.63 6.70 -8.64
CA THR A 85 -1.38 5.92 -9.64
C THR A 85 -0.66 5.88 -10.98
N TYR A 86 -0.83 4.77 -11.69
CA TYR A 86 -0.27 4.56 -13.03
C TYR A 86 -1.42 4.40 -14.04
N PRO A 87 -1.61 5.35 -14.97
CA PRO A 87 -2.74 5.35 -15.90
C PRO A 87 -2.76 4.14 -16.84
N GLY A 88 -3.90 3.46 -16.90
CA GLY A 88 -4.16 2.32 -17.78
C GLY A 88 -3.48 1.01 -17.37
N LEU A 89 -2.73 1.00 -16.26
CA LEU A 89 -2.09 -0.21 -15.74
C LEU A 89 -3.13 -1.06 -15.01
N ASP A 90 -3.18 -2.35 -15.34
CA ASP A 90 -4.03 -3.34 -14.70
C ASP A 90 -3.36 -3.90 -13.43
N HIS A 91 -3.67 -5.14 -13.02
CA HIS A 91 -3.04 -5.76 -11.85
C HIS A 91 -1.67 -6.36 -12.19
N ASP A 92 -0.74 -5.49 -12.57
CA ASP A 92 0.64 -5.80 -12.91
C ASP A 92 1.57 -4.68 -12.41
N ILE A 93 2.89 -4.85 -12.56
CA ILE A 93 3.89 -3.86 -12.19
C ILE A 93 4.60 -3.37 -13.46
N SER A 94 4.44 -2.08 -13.76
CA SER A 94 5.17 -1.44 -14.87
C SER A 94 6.61 -1.08 -14.49
N ASP A 95 7.48 -0.87 -15.50
CA ASP A 95 8.85 -0.39 -15.25
C ASP A 95 8.88 0.96 -14.54
N ALA A 96 7.93 1.85 -14.86
CA ALA A 96 7.78 3.15 -14.19
C ALA A 96 7.43 2.97 -12.72
N GLU A 97 6.51 2.05 -12.41
CA GLU A 97 6.14 1.73 -11.03
C GLU A 97 7.30 1.11 -10.26
N ALA A 98 8.00 0.15 -10.85
CA ALA A 98 9.15 -0.48 -10.22
C ALA A 98 10.27 0.54 -9.91
N ALA A 99 10.51 1.50 -10.81
CA ALA A 99 11.47 2.57 -10.60
C ALA A 99 11.06 3.50 -9.45
N ASP A 100 9.79 3.88 -9.39
CA ASP A 100 9.25 4.75 -8.35
C ASP A 100 9.23 4.08 -6.97
N VAL A 101 8.86 2.80 -6.90
CA VAL A 101 8.95 2.01 -5.67
C VAL A 101 10.39 1.96 -5.17
N ARG A 102 11.35 1.70 -6.06
CA ARG A 102 12.78 1.67 -5.71
C ARG A 102 13.25 3.02 -5.19
N ALA A 103 12.91 4.11 -5.87
CA ALA A 103 13.28 5.45 -5.45
C ALA A 103 12.72 5.80 -4.06
N ALA A 104 11.47 5.39 -3.78
CA ALA A 104 10.83 5.61 -2.49
C ALA A 104 11.52 4.80 -1.36
N VAL A 105 11.89 3.55 -1.64
CA VAL A 105 12.65 2.71 -0.69
C VAL A 105 14.03 3.31 -0.40
N GLU A 106 14.76 3.72 -1.43
CA GLU A 106 16.09 4.33 -1.27
C GLU A 106 16.02 5.64 -0.47
N ALA A 107 14.97 6.44 -0.66
CA ALA A 107 14.75 7.66 0.10
C ALA A 107 14.45 7.40 1.58
N ALA A 108 13.83 6.27 1.93
CA ALA A 108 13.46 5.92 3.30
C ALA A 108 14.59 5.23 4.10
N ILE A 109 15.61 4.68 3.43
CA ILE A 109 16.74 3.99 4.08
C ILE A 109 17.95 4.91 4.28
N ARG A 110 17.98 6.08 3.62
CA ARG A 110 19.04 7.08 3.80
C ARG A 110 18.91 7.81 5.14
#